data_AF-A0A835F8W7-F1
#
_entry.id   AF-A0A835F8W7-F1
#
_cell.length_a   1.000
_cell.length_b   1.000
_cell.length_c   1.000
_cell.angle_alpha   90.00
_cell.angle_beta   90.00
_cell.angle_gamma   90.00
#
_symmetry.space_group_name_H-M   'P 1'
#
loop_
_entity.id
_entity.type
_entity.pdbx_description
1 polymer ?
#
loop_
_entity_poly.entity_id
_entity_poly.type
_entity_poly.pdbx_seq_one_letter_code
_entity_poly.pdbx_strand_id
1 'polypeptide(L)'
;MALRCAINLGIPTAIHRLGGAATLSELHAALLVAASKRPCLSRIMTLLATSGIFKSNFKLYYHLTTASRLLVDDEDTTRGGHPCISQHLAVCSSPFIFTASLNLDEWLKEEEDARTAAPFAMAHGAGVYDVVRRDAAFGTCFDEAMASDSRFVSEIVVRDYGEVFAGVTSVVDVGGHNGTMARAIAKAFPHVRCSVLDLPRVVDAMPADDTVDILVSFGGINQY
;
A
#
# COMPACT_ATOMS: atom_id res chain seq x y z
N MET A 1 -2.43 14.47 -4.70
CA MET A 1 -1.50 14.28 -5.85
C MET A 1 -0.04 14.67 -5.57
N ALA A 2 0.26 15.72 -4.80
CA ALA A 2 1.66 16.08 -4.49
C ALA A 2 2.44 14.92 -3.81
N LEU A 3 1.79 14.18 -2.91
CA LEU A 3 2.38 13.02 -2.25
C LEU A 3 2.72 11.90 -3.24
N ARG A 4 1.78 11.56 -4.14
CA ARG A 4 2.02 10.61 -5.25
C ARG A 4 3.22 11.02 -6.10
N CYS A 5 3.34 12.32 -6.41
CA CYS A 5 4.49 12.83 -7.15
C CYS A 5 5.81 12.63 -6.38
N ALA A 6 5.83 12.90 -5.07
CA ALA A 6 7.00 12.68 -4.24
C ALA A 6 7.40 11.21 -4.15
N ILE A 7 6.43 10.30 -4.03
CA ILE A 7 6.65 8.85 -4.05
C ILE A 7 7.25 8.43 -5.39
N ASN A 8 6.62 8.80 -6.51
CA ASN A 8 7.08 8.40 -7.85
C ASN A 8 8.44 8.99 -8.22
N LEU A 9 8.79 10.17 -7.69
CA LEU A 9 10.12 10.75 -7.86
C LEU A 9 11.17 10.09 -6.95
N GLY A 10 10.77 9.29 -5.96
CA GLY A 10 11.68 8.67 -4.99
C GLY A 10 12.21 9.65 -3.94
N ILE A 11 11.47 10.74 -3.65
CA ILE A 11 11.93 11.78 -2.72
C ILE A 11 12.20 11.23 -1.31
N PRO A 12 11.31 10.42 -0.68
CA PRO A 12 11.57 9.89 0.66
C PRO A 12 12.87 9.08 0.72
N THR A 13 13.06 8.15 -0.23
CA THR A 13 14.28 7.33 -0.34
C THR A 13 15.51 8.18 -0.62
N ALA A 14 15.42 9.21 -1.47
CA ALA A 14 16.56 10.12 -1.71
C ALA A 14 16.99 10.86 -0.43
N ILE A 15 16.04 11.38 0.35
CA ILE A 15 16.34 12.03 1.64
C ILE A 15 16.94 11.02 2.62
N HIS A 16 16.42 9.80 2.67
CA HIS A 16 16.95 8.71 3.51
C HIS A 16 18.42 8.42 3.18
N ARG A 17 18.75 8.23 1.89
CA ARG A 17 20.11 7.98 1.40
C ARG A 17 21.09 9.14 1.66
N LEU A 18 20.58 10.37 1.76
CA LEU A 18 21.35 11.56 2.12
C LEU A 18 21.51 11.74 3.65
N GLY A 19 21.15 10.74 4.46
CA GLY A 19 21.30 10.78 5.92
C GLY A 19 20.05 11.28 6.67
N GLY A 20 18.89 11.24 6.02
CA GLY A 20 17.59 11.60 6.62
C GLY A 20 17.26 13.10 6.57
N ALA A 21 18.11 13.91 5.94
CA ALA A 21 17.89 15.32 5.68
C ALA A 21 18.50 15.71 4.32
N ALA A 22 17.84 16.59 3.57
CA ALA A 22 18.38 17.09 2.30
C ALA A 22 17.95 18.55 2.02
N THR A 23 18.84 19.31 1.42
CA THR A 23 18.57 20.61 0.79
C THR A 23 17.88 20.43 -0.57
N LEU A 24 17.28 21.50 -1.11
CA LEU A 24 16.75 21.46 -2.49
C LEU A 24 17.84 21.17 -3.53
N SER A 25 19.07 21.65 -3.31
CA SER A 25 20.17 21.43 -4.24
C SER A 25 20.56 19.96 -4.30
N GLU A 26 20.66 19.30 -3.14
CA GLU A 26 20.93 17.86 -3.06
C GLU A 26 19.80 17.04 -3.68
N LEU A 27 18.54 17.43 -3.44
CA LEU A 27 17.39 16.78 -4.11
C LEU A 27 17.43 16.97 -5.62
N HIS A 28 17.81 18.14 -6.14
CA HIS A 28 17.97 18.33 -7.59
C HIS A 28 19.10 17.51 -8.19
N ALA A 29 20.12 17.16 -7.41
CA ALA A 29 21.23 16.31 -7.84
C ALA A 29 20.88 14.82 -7.76
N ALA A 30 20.10 14.42 -6.74
CA ALA A 30 19.72 13.03 -6.50
C ALA A 30 18.51 12.57 -7.32
N LEU A 31 17.64 13.50 -7.75
CA LEU A 31 16.39 13.19 -8.44
C LEU A 31 16.45 13.53 -9.93
N LEU A 32 15.77 12.73 -10.75
CA LEU A 32 15.61 12.98 -12.19
C LEU A 32 14.55 14.08 -12.42
N VAL A 33 14.91 15.34 -12.16
CA VAL A 33 14.05 16.52 -12.37
C VAL A 33 14.68 17.47 -13.37
N ALA A 34 13.96 17.74 -14.47
CA ALA A 34 14.39 18.69 -15.49
C ALA A 34 14.70 20.06 -14.90
N ALA A 35 15.80 20.70 -15.35
CA ALA A 35 16.27 21.98 -14.80
C ALA A 35 15.19 23.08 -14.81
N SER A 36 14.40 23.14 -15.88
CA SER A 36 13.29 24.11 -16.04
C SER A 36 12.12 23.87 -15.07
N LYS A 37 12.04 22.71 -14.42
CA LYS A 37 10.97 22.31 -13.48
C LYS A 37 11.43 22.30 -12.01
N ARG A 38 12.69 22.60 -11.73
CA ARG A 38 13.22 22.72 -10.36
C ARG A 38 12.41 23.67 -9.45
N PRO A 39 11.92 24.84 -9.93
CA PRO A 39 11.03 25.67 -9.11
C PRO A 39 9.71 24.97 -8.73
N CYS A 40 9.20 24.07 -9.56
CA CYS A 40 8.01 23.28 -9.25
C CYS A 40 8.28 22.26 -8.14
N LEU A 41 9.45 21.63 -8.13
CA LEU A 41 9.86 20.72 -7.05
C LEU A 41 9.89 21.45 -5.70
N SER A 42 10.45 22.66 -5.66
CA SER A 42 10.47 23.49 -4.45
C SER A 42 9.05 23.77 -3.90
N ARG A 43 8.07 24.02 -4.78
CA ARG A 43 6.66 24.22 -4.40
C ARG A 43 6.02 22.93 -3.86
N ILE A 44 6.29 21.79 -4.49
CA ILE A 44 5.83 20.47 -4.01
C ILE A 44 6.41 20.18 -2.63
N MET A 45 7.72 20.36 -2.44
CA MET A 45 8.37 20.13 -1.15
C MET A 45 7.86 21.08 -0.07
N THR A 46 7.60 22.35 -0.42
CA THR A 46 6.97 23.30 0.51
C THR A 46 5.58 22.84 0.94
N LEU A 47 4.73 22.41 -0.01
CA LEU A 47 3.40 21.90 0.30
C LEU A 47 3.46 20.68 1.22
N LEU A 48 4.32 19.71 0.91
CA LEU A 48 4.48 18.48 1.69
C LEU A 48 5.10 18.73 3.07
N ALA A 49 5.93 19.77 3.20
CA ALA A 49 6.45 20.19 4.50
C ALA A 49 5.35 20.87 5.34
N THR A 50 4.56 21.75 4.75
CA THR A 50 3.43 22.40 5.42
C THR A 50 2.36 21.39 5.84
N SER A 51 2.18 20.30 5.09
CA SER A 51 1.27 19.21 5.45
C SER A 51 1.86 18.20 6.46
N GLY A 52 3.08 18.42 6.96
CA GLY A 52 3.73 17.54 7.94
C GLY A 52 4.29 16.23 7.41
N ILE A 53 4.24 15.99 6.09
CA ILE A 53 4.84 14.79 5.47
C ILE A 53 6.36 14.87 5.57
N PHE A 54 6.94 16.05 5.35
CA PHE A 54 8.34 16.33 5.65
C PHE A 54 8.42 17.43 6.72
N LYS A 55 9.54 17.51 7.43
CA LYS A 55 9.81 18.65 8.31
C LYS A 55 10.77 19.59 7.61
N SER A 56 10.44 20.88 7.56
CA SER A 56 11.34 21.89 7.00
C SER A 56 11.91 22.80 8.07
N ASN A 57 13.23 22.98 8.09
CA ASN A 57 13.90 23.98 8.93
C ASN A 57 14.19 25.20 8.05
N PHE A 58 13.36 26.23 8.17
CA PHE A 58 13.50 27.51 7.45
C PHE A 58 13.70 27.36 5.92
N LYS A 59 13.12 26.32 5.30
CA LYS A 59 13.29 25.96 3.87
C LYS A 59 14.74 25.65 3.45
N LEU A 60 15.66 25.52 4.40
CA LEU A 60 17.05 25.16 4.14
C LEU A 60 17.18 23.65 3.96
N TYR A 61 16.59 22.88 4.87
CA TYR A 61 16.58 21.42 4.85
C TYR A 61 15.16 20.86 4.92
N TYR A 62 14.96 19.72 4.26
CA TYR A 62 13.81 18.83 4.40
C TYR A 62 14.24 17.55 5.10
N HIS A 63 13.59 17.23 6.21
CA HIS A 63 13.84 16.05 7.02
C HIS A 63 12.69 15.06 6.90
N LEU A 64 13.01 13.77 7.00
CA LEU A 64 11.99 12.75 7.16
C LEU A 64 11.26 12.92 8.50
N THR A 65 9.94 12.82 8.46
CA THR A 65 9.07 12.65 9.63
C THR A 65 8.74 11.17 9.80
N THR A 66 8.03 10.81 10.87
CA THR A 66 7.49 9.45 11.02
C THR A 66 6.64 9.05 9.81
N ALA A 67 5.83 9.96 9.27
CA ALA A 67 4.98 9.68 8.11
C ALA A 67 5.80 9.43 6.83
N SER A 68 6.79 10.28 6.51
CA SER A 68 7.61 10.07 5.31
C SER A 68 8.59 8.90 5.42
N ARG A 69 8.94 8.45 6.64
CA ARG A 69 9.73 7.23 6.83
C ARG A 69 9.00 5.98 6.36
N LEU A 70 7.67 5.94 6.46
CA LEU A 70 6.85 4.83 5.93
C LEU A 70 6.89 4.74 4.40
N LEU A 71 7.40 5.78 3.72
CA LEU A 71 7.46 5.88 2.26
C LEU A 71 8.86 5.60 1.71
N VAL A 72 9.81 5.29 2.60
CA VAL A 72 11.18 4.97 2.20
C VAL A 72 11.19 3.54 1.69
N ASP A 73 11.44 3.42 0.39
CA ASP A 73 11.72 2.15 -0.25
C ASP A 73 13.24 1.96 -0.27
N ASP A 74 13.76 1.24 0.71
CA ASP A 74 15.18 0.90 0.83
C ASP A 74 15.33 -0.59 0.54
N GLU A 75 15.79 -0.92 -0.67
CA GLU A 75 15.97 -2.29 -1.15
C GLU A 75 17.02 -3.08 -0.34
N ASP A 76 17.75 -2.43 0.57
CA ASP A 76 18.75 -3.05 1.43
C ASP A 76 18.11 -3.84 2.59
N THR A 77 17.43 -4.93 2.22
CA THR A 77 16.75 -5.90 3.09
C THR A 77 17.68 -6.57 4.11
N THR A 78 19.00 -6.42 3.97
CA THR A 78 20.00 -7.01 4.86
C THR A 78 20.06 -6.38 6.26
N ARG A 79 19.50 -5.17 6.44
CA ARG A 79 19.59 -4.41 7.70
C ARG A 79 18.29 -4.33 8.51
N GLY A 80 17.32 -5.20 8.23
CA GLY A 80 16.00 -5.09 8.87
C GLY A 80 15.26 -3.85 8.37
N GLY A 81 15.17 -3.71 7.05
CA GLY A 81 14.46 -2.61 6.40
C GLY A 81 13.01 -2.52 6.88
N HIS A 82 12.51 -1.29 7.05
CA HIS A 82 11.12 -1.07 7.43
C HIS A 82 10.19 -1.29 6.24
N PRO A 83 8.98 -1.85 6.45
CA PRO A 83 8.03 -2.08 5.38
C PRO A 83 7.55 -0.75 4.81
N CYS A 84 7.79 -0.57 3.52
CA CYS A 84 7.37 0.59 2.76
C CYS A 84 5.90 0.47 2.36
N ILE A 85 5.09 1.50 2.67
CA ILE A 85 3.66 1.59 2.35
C ILE A 85 3.37 2.44 1.11
N SER A 86 4.40 2.79 0.34
CA SER A 86 4.29 3.70 -0.81
C SER A 86 3.35 3.18 -1.90
N GLN A 87 3.36 1.86 -2.14
CA GLN A 87 2.51 1.20 -3.14
C GLN A 87 1.03 1.23 -2.76
N HIS A 88 0.73 1.09 -1.47
CA HIS A 88 -0.63 1.29 -0.96
C HIS A 88 -1.13 2.73 -1.21
N LEU A 89 -0.30 3.74 -0.96
CA LEU A 89 -0.68 5.13 -1.27
C LEU A 89 -0.78 5.40 -2.78
N ALA A 90 -0.02 4.66 -3.60
CA ALA A 90 -0.12 4.74 -5.05
C ALA A 90 -1.50 4.26 -5.55
N VAL A 91 -2.05 3.16 -5.00
CA VAL A 91 -3.40 2.70 -5.37
C VAL A 91 -4.49 3.65 -4.90
N CYS A 92 -4.40 4.19 -3.68
CA CYS A 92 -5.36 5.19 -3.17
C CYS A 92 -5.41 6.47 -4.02
N SER A 93 -4.33 6.76 -4.75
CA SER A 93 -4.25 7.91 -5.65
C SER A 93 -4.30 7.53 -7.13
N SER A 94 -4.66 6.29 -7.45
CA SER A 94 -4.84 5.79 -8.82
C SER A 94 -6.00 6.50 -9.53
N PRO A 95 -6.01 6.55 -10.88
CA PRO A 95 -7.13 7.13 -11.62
C PRO A 95 -8.47 6.47 -11.28
N PHE A 96 -8.50 5.15 -11.07
CA PHE A 96 -9.73 4.43 -10.72
C PHE A 96 -10.31 4.90 -9.38
N ILE A 97 -9.50 4.93 -8.32
CA ILE A 97 -9.94 5.38 -7.00
C ILE A 97 -10.25 6.88 -6.99
N PHE A 98 -9.44 7.69 -7.70
CA PHE A 98 -9.67 9.11 -7.81
C PHE A 98 -11.00 9.43 -8.50
N THR A 99 -11.29 8.82 -9.66
CA THR A 99 -12.56 9.02 -10.37
C THR A 99 -13.75 8.54 -9.53
N ALA A 100 -13.63 7.41 -8.84
CA ALA A 100 -14.66 6.95 -7.90
C ALA A 100 -14.94 7.98 -6.79
N SER A 101 -13.90 8.65 -6.29
CA SER A 101 -14.03 9.68 -5.25
C SER A 101 -14.74 10.94 -5.73
N LEU A 102 -14.78 11.20 -7.04
CA LEU A 102 -15.51 12.35 -7.60
C LEU A 102 -17.03 12.17 -7.57
N ASN A 103 -17.53 10.93 -7.38
CA ASN A 103 -18.97 10.64 -7.29
C ASN A 103 -19.49 10.68 -5.84
N LEU A 104 -18.64 10.99 -4.86
CA LEU A 104 -19.03 10.94 -3.44
C LEU A 104 -20.19 11.91 -3.12
N ASP A 105 -20.22 13.09 -3.74
CA ASP A 105 -21.27 14.08 -3.48
C ASP A 105 -22.61 13.69 -4.11
N GLU A 106 -22.60 12.98 -5.24
CA GLU A 106 -23.80 12.39 -5.84
C GLU A 106 -24.28 11.21 -5.01
N TRP A 107 -23.38 10.29 -4.66
CA TRP A 107 -23.67 9.13 -3.82
C TRP A 107 -24.31 9.52 -2.48
N LEU A 108 -23.82 10.58 -1.83
CA LEU A 108 -24.38 11.08 -0.56
C LEU A 108 -25.80 11.67 -0.68
N LYS A 109 -26.27 11.99 -1.89
CA LYS A 109 -27.63 12.50 -2.14
C LYS A 109 -28.63 11.38 -2.42
N GLU A 110 -28.15 10.19 -2.79
CA GLU A 110 -29.00 9.04 -3.02
C GLU A 110 -29.44 8.44 -1.68
N GLU A 111 -30.74 8.12 -1.55
CA GLU A 111 -31.20 7.34 -0.40
C GLU A 111 -30.61 5.93 -0.47
N GLU A 112 -30.23 5.38 0.68
CA GLU A 112 -29.66 4.04 0.74
C GLU A 112 -30.77 3.01 0.50
N ASP A 113 -30.80 2.44 -0.72
CA ASP A 113 -31.60 1.27 -1.07
C ASP A 113 -30.69 0.13 -1.55
N ALA A 114 -31.24 -1.08 -1.69
CA ALA A 114 -30.46 -2.26 -2.11
C ALA A 114 -29.83 -2.15 -3.51
N ARG A 115 -30.13 -1.10 -4.28
CA ARG A 115 -29.63 -0.83 -5.64
C ARG A 115 -28.65 0.34 -5.69
N THR A 116 -28.52 1.12 -4.61
CA THR A 116 -27.55 2.22 -4.55
C THR A 116 -26.15 1.69 -4.79
N ALA A 117 -25.60 2.03 -5.94
CA ALA A 117 -24.27 1.57 -6.32
C ALA A 117 -23.23 2.30 -5.47
N ALA A 118 -22.22 1.59 -4.97
CA ALA A 118 -21.08 2.23 -4.32
C ALA A 118 -20.40 3.23 -5.29
N PRO A 119 -19.75 4.31 -4.81
CA PRO A 119 -19.14 5.34 -5.66
C PRO A 119 -18.21 4.79 -6.75
N PHE A 120 -17.49 3.70 -6.45
CA PHE A 120 -16.65 3.01 -7.42
C PHE A 120 -17.46 2.35 -8.54
N ALA A 121 -18.57 1.69 -8.21
CA ALA A 121 -19.46 1.10 -9.19
C ALA A 121 -20.20 2.16 -10.00
N MET A 122 -20.57 3.31 -9.40
CA MET A 122 -21.10 4.47 -10.14
C MET A 122 -20.10 4.98 -11.19
N ALA A 123 -18.81 5.05 -10.85
CA ALA A 123 -17.77 5.54 -11.74
C ALA A 123 -17.41 4.58 -12.88
N HIS A 124 -17.37 3.28 -12.59
CA HIS A 124 -16.75 2.29 -13.48
C HIS A 124 -17.73 1.22 -14.00
N GLY A 125 -19.00 1.27 -13.58
CA GLY A 125 -20.04 0.31 -13.95
C GLY A 125 -19.83 -1.10 -13.39
N ALA A 126 -18.88 -1.28 -12.47
CA ALA A 126 -18.54 -2.56 -11.85
C ALA A 126 -17.87 -2.35 -10.48
N GLY A 127 -17.89 -3.38 -9.63
CA GLY A 127 -17.19 -3.35 -8.35
C GLY A 127 -15.68 -3.32 -8.50
N VAL A 128 -14.97 -2.95 -7.42
CA VAL A 128 -13.48 -2.86 -7.40
C VAL A 128 -12.85 -4.16 -7.89
N TYR A 129 -13.26 -5.30 -7.35
CA TYR A 129 -12.69 -6.61 -7.70
C TYR A 129 -12.96 -7.04 -9.15
N ASP A 130 -14.05 -6.55 -9.76
CA ASP A 130 -14.32 -6.76 -11.18
C ASP A 130 -13.38 -5.94 -12.05
N VAL A 131 -13.10 -4.70 -11.67
CA VAL A 131 -12.15 -3.85 -12.41
C VAL A 131 -10.72 -4.36 -12.23
N VAL A 132 -10.32 -4.74 -11.02
CA VAL A 132 -9.05 -5.44 -10.71
C VAL A 132 -8.88 -6.68 -11.60
N ARG A 133 -9.97 -7.39 -11.90
CA ARG A 133 -9.95 -8.56 -12.80
C ARG A 133 -9.79 -8.22 -14.28
N ARG A 134 -10.41 -7.13 -14.72
CA ARG A 134 -10.50 -6.77 -16.14
C ARG A 134 -9.32 -5.93 -16.61
N ASP A 135 -8.71 -5.15 -15.72
CA ASP A 135 -7.58 -4.28 -16.02
C ASP A 135 -6.31 -4.82 -15.34
N ALA A 136 -5.41 -5.39 -16.15
CA ALA A 136 -4.18 -6.01 -15.64
C ALA A 136 -3.23 -5.00 -14.96
N ALA A 137 -3.17 -3.75 -15.44
CA ALA A 137 -2.28 -2.75 -14.86
C ALA A 137 -2.78 -2.29 -13.48
N PHE A 138 -4.10 -2.10 -13.35
CA PHE A 138 -4.72 -1.81 -12.07
C PHE A 138 -4.65 -3.02 -11.13
N GLY A 139 -4.84 -4.24 -11.65
CA GLY A 139 -4.70 -5.48 -10.90
C GLY A 139 -3.32 -5.61 -10.26
N THR A 140 -2.25 -5.52 -11.04
CA THR A 140 -0.87 -5.56 -10.50
C THR A 140 -0.63 -4.45 -9.46
N CYS A 141 -1.14 -3.24 -9.71
CA CYS A 141 -1.01 -2.13 -8.76
C CYS A 141 -1.78 -2.38 -7.45
N PHE A 142 -2.95 -3.01 -7.52
CA PHE A 142 -3.77 -3.36 -6.37
C PHE A 142 -3.12 -4.48 -5.56
N ASP A 143 -2.62 -5.51 -6.23
CA ASP A 143 -1.97 -6.66 -5.62
C ASP A 143 -0.71 -6.25 -4.83
N GLU A 144 0.15 -5.42 -5.44
CA GLU A 144 1.34 -4.90 -4.74
C GLU A 144 0.96 -3.95 -3.59
N ALA A 145 -0.13 -3.19 -3.72
CA ALA A 145 -0.64 -2.35 -2.64
C ALA A 145 -1.12 -3.17 -1.44
N MET A 146 -1.83 -4.29 -1.66
CA MET A 146 -2.27 -5.18 -0.58
C MET A 146 -1.09 -5.92 0.07
N ALA A 147 -0.11 -6.32 -0.73
CA ALA A 147 1.12 -6.92 -0.21
C ALA A 147 1.92 -5.93 0.66
N SER A 148 2.11 -4.69 0.17
CA SER A 148 2.79 -3.61 0.89
C SER A 148 2.12 -3.30 2.24
N ASP A 149 0.79 -3.23 2.28
CA ASP A 149 0.03 -3.04 3.52
C ASP A 149 0.18 -4.24 4.47
N SER A 150 0.05 -5.46 3.94
CA SER A 150 0.19 -6.70 4.73
C SER A 150 1.59 -6.85 5.35
N ARG A 151 2.66 -6.47 4.63
CA ARG A 151 4.04 -6.45 5.18
C ARG A 151 4.11 -5.50 6.37
N PHE A 152 3.54 -4.30 6.25
CA PHE A 152 3.53 -3.31 7.33
C PHE A 152 2.74 -3.78 8.55
N VAL A 153 1.51 -4.24 8.34
CA VAL A 153 0.62 -4.65 9.44
C VAL A 153 1.12 -5.93 10.11
N SER A 154 1.65 -6.90 9.35
CA SER A 154 2.14 -8.16 9.92
C SER A 154 3.30 -7.97 10.89
N GLU A 155 4.21 -7.02 10.65
CA GLU A 155 5.27 -6.68 11.61
C GLU A 155 4.71 -6.19 12.95
N ILE A 156 3.65 -5.36 12.91
CA ILE A 156 2.98 -4.86 14.11
C ILE A 156 2.28 -6.01 14.83
N VAL A 157 1.54 -6.85 14.10
CA VAL A 157 0.83 -8.01 14.67
C VAL A 157 1.81 -8.95 15.37
N VAL A 158 2.91 -9.32 14.72
CA VAL A 158 3.91 -10.21 15.28
C VAL A 158 4.60 -9.59 16.51
N ARG A 159 4.94 -8.30 16.45
CA ARG A 159 5.69 -7.61 17.51
C ARG A 159 4.83 -7.31 18.74
N ASP A 160 3.64 -6.75 18.53
CA ASP A 160 2.85 -6.11 19.58
C ASP A 160 1.64 -6.95 20.02
N TYR A 161 1.23 -7.92 19.21
CA TYR A 161 0.01 -8.72 19.43
C TYR A 161 0.26 -10.22 19.31
N GLY A 162 1.51 -10.68 19.46
CA GLY A 162 1.87 -12.08 19.28
C GLY A 162 1.15 -13.05 20.22
N GLU A 163 0.72 -12.56 21.39
CA GLU A 163 -0.01 -13.33 22.39
C GLU A 163 -1.36 -13.86 21.90
N VAL A 164 -1.97 -13.24 20.88
CA VAL A 164 -3.24 -13.74 20.30
C VAL A 164 -3.08 -15.12 19.66
N PHE A 165 -1.84 -15.51 19.32
CA PHE A 165 -1.51 -16.83 18.76
C PHE A 165 -1.12 -17.86 19.83
N ALA A 166 -1.17 -17.51 21.12
CA ALA A 166 -0.92 -18.45 22.20
C ALA A 166 -2.04 -19.50 22.26
N GLY A 167 -1.68 -20.78 22.15
CA GLY A 167 -2.64 -21.89 22.17
C GLY A 167 -3.44 -22.06 20.87
N VAL A 168 -3.26 -21.17 19.88
CA VAL A 168 -3.80 -21.34 18.54
C VAL A 168 -2.97 -22.39 17.80
N THR A 169 -3.63 -23.39 17.22
CA THR A 169 -2.97 -24.46 16.46
C THR A 169 -3.03 -24.24 14.96
N SER A 170 -4.00 -23.46 14.47
CA SER A 170 -4.18 -23.18 13.05
C SER A 170 -4.89 -21.86 12.79
N VAL A 171 -4.50 -21.18 11.71
CA VAL A 171 -5.10 -19.92 11.24
C VAL A 171 -5.36 -20.03 9.73
N VAL A 172 -6.53 -19.54 9.29
CA VAL A 172 -6.85 -19.40 7.87
C VAL A 172 -7.00 -17.92 7.55
N ASP A 173 -6.17 -17.43 6.64
CA ASP A 173 -6.19 -16.08 6.10
C ASP A 173 -7.15 -16.01 4.90
N VAL A 174 -8.39 -15.60 5.17
CA VAL A 174 -9.48 -15.55 4.18
C VAL A 174 -9.41 -14.25 3.39
N GLY A 175 -9.27 -14.36 2.06
CA GLY A 175 -8.89 -13.22 1.21
C GLY A 175 -7.43 -12.81 1.39
N GLY A 176 -6.58 -13.74 1.82
CA GLY A 176 -5.18 -13.50 2.18
C GLY A 176 -4.25 -13.17 1.01
N HIS A 177 -4.78 -13.14 -0.22
CA HIS A 177 -4.05 -12.79 -1.43
C HIS A 177 -2.75 -13.60 -1.56
N ASN A 178 -1.59 -13.01 -1.86
CA ASN A 178 -0.32 -13.75 -1.97
C ASN A 178 0.21 -14.39 -0.66
N GLY A 179 -0.55 -14.31 0.43
CA GLY A 179 -0.27 -14.94 1.72
C GLY A 179 0.74 -14.20 2.58
N THR A 180 1.03 -12.92 2.27
CA THR A 180 2.04 -12.13 3.01
C THR A 180 1.81 -12.18 4.53
N MET A 181 0.57 -11.99 4.98
CA MET A 181 0.21 -12.03 6.40
C MET A 181 0.38 -13.45 6.99
N ALA A 182 -0.24 -14.45 6.37
CA ALA A 182 -0.14 -15.85 6.79
C ALA A 182 1.32 -16.34 6.90
N ARG A 183 2.17 -15.99 5.92
CA ARG A 183 3.60 -16.35 5.91
C ARG A 183 4.36 -15.66 7.04
N ALA A 184 4.06 -14.41 7.34
CA ALA A 184 4.67 -13.68 8.45
C ALA A 184 4.30 -14.32 9.81
N ILE A 185 3.03 -14.71 9.99
CA ILE A 185 2.55 -15.41 11.18
C ILE A 185 3.23 -16.78 11.30
N ALA A 186 3.24 -17.59 10.24
CA ALA A 186 3.86 -18.92 10.23
C ALA A 186 5.36 -18.85 10.59
N LYS A 187 6.07 -17.85 10.08
CA LYS A 187 7.48 -17.62 10.39
C LYS A 187 7.72 -17.22 11.85
N ALA A 188 6.85 -16.38 12.42
CA ALA A 188 6.97 -15.90 13.79
C ALA A 188 6.49 -16.94 14.83
N PHE A 189 5.52 -17.76 14.47
CA PHE A 189 4.86 -18.73 15.36
C PHE A 189 4.82 -20.12 14.70
N PRO A 190 5.94 -20.86 14.66
CA PRO A 190 6.04 -22.12 13.93
C PRO A 190 5.10 -23.24 14.44
N HIS A 191 4.51 -23.08 15.63
CA HIS A 191 3.49 -24.00 16.15
C HIS A 191 2.10 -23.81 15.53
N VAL A 192 1.87 -22.69 14.83
CA VAL A 192 0.60 -22.37 14.17
C VAL A 192 0.67 -22.84 12.72
N ARG A 193 -0.23 -23.74 12.32
CA ARG A 193 -0.42 -24.07 10.90
C ARG A 193 -1.18 -22.92 10.22
N CYS A 194 -0.57 -22.28 9.23
CA CYS A 194 -1.20 -21.20 8.49
C CYS A 194 -1.67 -21.69 7.12
N SER A 195 -2.88 -21.28 6.74
CA SER A 195 -3.44 -21.52 5.41
C SER A 195 -3.95 -20.22 4.81
N VAL A 196 -3.90 -20.07 3.48
CA VAL A 196 -4.43 -18.92 2.75
C VAL A 196 -5.62 -19.38 1.92
N LEU A 197 -6.77 -18.71 2.05
CA LEU A 197 -7.96 -18.99 1.26
C LEU A 197 -8.26 -17.81 0.34
N ASP A 198 -8.20 -18.02 -0.98
CA ASP A 198 -8.55 -16.99 -1.95
C ASP A 198 -9.25 -17.57 -3.20
N LEU A 199 -9.62 -16.71 -4.14
CA LEU A 199 -10.21 -17.07 -5.42
C LEU A 199 -9.21 -17.87 -6.28
N PRO A 200 -9.68 -18.78 -7.17
CA PRO A 200 -8.80 -19.65 -7.96
C PRO A 200 -7.70 -18.89 -8.71
N ARG A 201 -8.06 -17.79 -9.39
CA ARG A 201 -7.10 -16.94 -10.13
C ARG A 201 -6.00 -16.34 -9.27
N VAL A 202 -6.29 -16.05 -8.01
CA VAL A 202 -5.33 -15.42 -7.08
C VAL A 202 -4.37 -16.50 -6.59
N VAL A 203 -4.91 -17.67 -6.25
CA VAL A 203 -4.16 -18.88 -5.91
C VAL A 203 -3.19 -19.27 -7.04
N ASP A 204 -3.65 -19.28 -8.30
CA ASP A 204 -2.82 -19.65 -9.45
C ASP A 204 -1.60 -18.74 -9.65
N ALA A 205 -1.67 -17.49 -9.17
CA ALA A 205 -0.58 -16.52 -9.26
C ALA A 205 0.34 -16.50 -8.01
N MET A 206 0.04 -17.30 -6.98
CA MET A 206 0.82 -17.29 -5.74
C MET A 206 2.20 -17.93 -5.96
N PRO A 207 3.25 -17.42 -5.29
CA PRO A 207 4.52 -18.13 -5.24
C PRO A 207 4.31 -19.47 -4.52
N ALA A 208 4.79 -20.54 -5.14
CA ALA A 208 4.87 -21.84 -4.50
C ALA A 208 5.96 -21.78 -3.42
N ASP A 209 5.56 -21.86 -2.16
CA ASP A 209 6.47 -22.15 -1.05
C ASP A 209 5.73 -22.99 0.01
N ASP A 210 6.48 -23.77 0.78
CA ASP A 210 5.95 -24.72 1.77
C ASP A 210 5.64 -24.07 3.14
N THR A 211 5.61 -22.73 3.22
CA THR A 211 5.41 -21.98 4.48
C THR A 211 3.94 -21.99 4.92
N VAL A 212 3.01 -22.04 3.96
CA VAL A 212 1.56 -21.99 4.22
C VAL A 212 0.80 -22.95 3.30
N ASP A 213 -0.28 -23.53 3.79
CA ASP A 213 -1.20 -24.30 2.95
C ASP A 213 -2.04 -23.36 2.07
N ILE A 214 -2.29 -23.72 0.81
CA ILE A 214 -3.12 -22.92 -0.10
C ILE A 214 -4.49 -23.58 -0.28
N LEU A 215 -5.54 -22.85 0.05
CA LEU A 215 -6.94 -23.24 -0.07
C LEU A 215 -7.61 -22.41 -1.17
N VAL A 216 -8.45 -23.06 -1.98
CA VAL A 216 -9.15 -22.42 -3.09
C VAL A 216 -10.63 -22.28 -2.75
N SER A 217 -11.15 -21.06 -2.83
CA SER A 217 -12.59 -20.80 -2.70
C SER A 217 -13.30 -21.05 -4.03
N PHE A 218 -14.00 -22.18 -4.14
CA PHE A 218 -14.94 -22.42 -5.24
C PHE A 218 -16.28 -21.80 -4.84
N GLY A 219 -16.62 -20.65 -5.44
CA GLY A 219 -17.80 -19.85 -5.11
C GLY A 219 -19.07 -20.69 -4.94
N GLY A 220 -19.50 -20.83 -3.68
CA GLY A 220 -20.66 -21.62 -3.28
C GLY A 220 -21.21 -21.22 -1.90
N ILE A 221 -20.93 -20.00 -1.42
CA ILE A 221 -21.63 -19.44 -0.28
C ILE A 221 -22.57 -18.37 -0.84
N ASN A 222 -23.86 -18.73 -0.91
CA ASN A 222 -24.94 -17.91 -1.41
C ASN A 222 -24.86 -16.47 -0.86
N GLN A 223 -25.00 -15.51 -1.78
CA GLN A 223 -25.47 -14.17 -1.41
C GLN A 223 -26.86 -14.35 -0.79
N TYR A 224 -26.98 -14.05 0.50
CA TYR A 224 -28.24 -13.76 1.17
C TYR A 224 -28.34 -12.26 1.37
#